data_AF-A0A2T5M6Z5-F1
#
_entry.id   AF-A0A2T5M6Z5-F1
#
_cell.length_a   1.000
_cell.length_b   1.000
_cell.length_c   1.000
_cell.angle_alpha   90.00
_cell.angle_beta   90.00
_cell.angle_gamma   90.00
#
_symmetry.space_group_name_H-M   'P 1'
#
loop_
_entity.id
_entity.type
_entity.pdbx_description
1 polymer ?
#
loop_
_entity_poly.entity_id
_entity_poly.type
_entity_poly.pdbx_seq_one_letter_code
_entity_poly.pdbx_strand_id
1 'polypeptide(L)'
;MYLPEEAAPLRFIRRVSNIPVPTLYGAFEVDDSFILITEHIDGVAMSNLSEDQKSIVRTEVEQYLPRKVSKDHEYVFCHNDLGQHNIIVDPQTLKIRAIIDWEYAGRGPSIVLDGEHDDSAELLQFLEAV
;
A
#
# COMPACT_ATOMS: atom_id res chain seq x y z
N MET A 1 -12.21 -22.65 4.15
CA MET A 1 -12.01 -21.41 4.93
C MET A 1 -11.31 -20.44 4.00
N TYR A 2 -12.08 -19.57 3.37
CA TYR A 2 -11.56 -18.50 2.51
C TYR A 2 -10.95 -17.44 3.42
N LEU A 3 -9.70 -17.06 3.19
CA LEU A 3 -9.11 -15.90 3.86
C LEU A 3 -9.59 -14.67 3.09
N PRO A 4 -10.10 -13.61 3.75
CA PRO A 4 -10.43 -12.36 3.08
C PRO A 4 -9.23 -11.86 2.27
N GLU A 5 -9.50 -11.23 1.12
CA GLU A 5 -8.47 -10.75 0.19
C GLU A 5 -7.47 -9.81 0.88
N GLU A 6 -7.90 -9.02 1.86
CA GLU A 6 -7.02 -8.14 2.64
C GLU A 6 -6.16 -8.88 3.70
N ALA A 7 -6.59 -10.05 4.19
CA ALA A 7 -5.94 -10.73 5.32
C ALA A 7 -4.61 -11.40 4.93
N ALA A 8 -4.54 -12.02 3.75
CA ALA A 8 -3.35 -12.72 3.30
C ALA A 8 -2.17 -11.77 2.96
N PRO A 9 -2.40 -10.64 2.25
CA PRO A 9 -1.41 -9.59 2.04
C PRO A 9 -0.81 -9.07 3.34
N LEU A 10 -1.63 -8.70 4.33
CA LEU A 10 -1.14 -8.18 5.61
C LEU A 10 -0.18 -9.16 6.31
N ARG A 11 -0.50 -10.46 6.32
CA ARG A 11 0.39 -11.51 6.87
C ARG A 11 1.67 -11.67 6.05
N PHE A 12 1.57 -11.62 4.73
CA PHE A 12 2.70 -11.79 3.84
C PHE A 12 3.69 -10.63 4.00
N ILE A 13 3.22 -9.39 3.82
CA ILE A 13 4.02 -8.17 3.89
C ILE A 13 4.72 -8.07 5.23
N ARG A 14 3.98 -8.20 6.34
CA ARG A 14 4.53 -8.13 7.70
C ARG A 14 5.66 -9.14 7.96
N ARG A 15 5.64 -10.28 7.28
CA ARG A 15 6.64 -11.35 7.45
C ARG A 15 7.89 -11.14 6.59
N VAL A 16 7.77 -10.49 5.43
CA VAL A 16 8.81 -10.52 4.39
C VAL A 16 9.38 -9.15 4.03
N SER A 17 8.75 -8.06 4.47
CA SER A 17 9.20 -6.70 4.20
C SER A 17 9.20 -5.84 5.47
N ASN A 18 9.71 -4.62 5.32
CA ASN A 18 9.68 -3.55 6.32
C ASN A 18 8.56 -2.54 6.03
N ILE A 19 7.65 -2.82 5.10
CA ILE A 19 6.52 -1.94 4.80
C ILE A 19 5.62 -1.90 6.05
N PRO A 20 5.34 -0.70 6.60
CA PRO A 20 4.47 -0.59 7.75
C PRO A 20 3.04 -0.95 7.33
N VAL A 21 2.49 -2.00 7.93
CA VAL A 21 1.11 -2.44 7.71
C VAL A 21 0.44 -2.72 9.06
N PRO A 22 -0.89 -2.58 9.18
CA PRO A 22 -1.60 -2.90 10.40
C PRO A 22 -1.36 -4.34 10.85
N THR A 23 -1.20 -4.55 12.16
CA THR A 23 -1.14 -5.90 12.71
C THR A 23 -2.50 -6.58 12.56
N LEU A 24 -2.55 -7.74 11.90
CA LEU A 24 -3.77 -8.54 11.78
C LEU A 24 -4.00 -9.38 13.06
N TYR A 25 -5.10 -9.11 13.77
CA TYR A 25 -5.51 -9.86 14.96
C TYR A 25 -6.41 -11.05 14.62
N GLY A 26 -7.27 -10.93 13.62
CA GLY A 26 -8.21 -11.99 13.24
C GLY A 26 -8.85 -11.78 11.87
N ALA A 27 -9.20 -12.88 11.21
CA ALA A 27 -9.96 -12.89 9.96
C ALA A 27 -10.88 -14.11 9.97
N PHE A 28 -12.19 -13.91 9.91
CA PHE A 28 -13.18 -14.98 10.01
C PHE A 28 -14.48 -14.61 9.31
N GLU A 29 -15.31 -15.61 9.05
CA GLU A 29 -16.60 -15.50 8.36
C GLU A 29 -17.73 -15.81 9.36
N VAL A 30 -18.74 -14.95 9.42
CA VAL A 30 -19.95 -15.11 10.24
C VAL A 30 -21.16 -14.74 9.40
N ASP A 31 -22.12 -15.65 9.25
CA ASP A 31 -23.37 -15.42 8.52
C ASP A 31 -23.13 -14.79 7.13
N ASP A 32 -22.28 -15.42 6.31
CA ASP A 32 -21.86 -14.98 4.97
C ASP A 32 -21.19 -13.57 4.93
N SER A 33 -20.80 -13.03 6.10
CA SER A 33 -20.08 -11.77 6.24
C SER A 33 -18.64 -12.02 6.67
N PHE A 34 -17.69 -11.40 5.97
CA PHE A 34 -16.28 -11.45 6.34
C PHE A 34 -15.97 -10.36 7.38
N ILE A 35 -15.32 -10.76 8.47
CA ILE A 35 -14.87 -9.87 9.54
C ILE A 35 -13.35 -9.90 9.58
N LEU A 36 -12.77 -8.70 9.45
CA LEU A 36 -11.34 -8.46 9.59
C LEU A 36 -11.08 -7.62 10.84
N ILE A 37 -10.18 -8.07 11.70
CA ILE A 37 -9.77 -7.36 12.91
C ILE A 37 -8.29 -7.02 12.79
N THR A 38 -7.99 -5.73 12.67
CA THR A 38 -6.63 -5.19 12.52
C THR A 38 -6.32 -4.14 13.59
N GLU A 39 -5.04 -3.81 13.71
CA GLU A 39 -4.54 -2.69 14.49
C GLU A 39 -5.18 -1.38 14.03
N HIS A 40 -5.75 -0.63 14.97
CA HIS A 40 -6.12 0.75 14.71
C HIS A 40 -4.85 1.61 14.66
N ILE A 41 -4.64 2.29 13.54
CA ILE A 41 -3.45 3.12 13.34
C ILE A 41 -3.80 4.57 13.61
N ASP A 42 -3.29 5.11 14.72
CA ASP A 42 -3.40 6.53 15.01
C ASP A 42 -2.58 7.36 14.02
N GLY A 43 -3.24 8.32 13.37
CA GLY A 43 -2.63 9.22 12.39
C GLY A 43 -3.67 9.94 11.54
N VAL A 44 -3.20 10.57 10.48
CA VAL A 44 -4.03 11.20 9.44
C VAL A 44 -3.66 10.62 8.08
N ALA A 45 -4.63 10.52 7.18
CA ALA A 45 -4.35 10.19 5.79
C ALA A 45 -3.43 11.24 5.16
N MET A 46 -2.48 10.82 4.33
CA MET A 46 -1.57 11.72 3.61
C MET A 46 -2.34 12.75 2.75
N SER A 47 -3.51 12.38 2.23
CA SER A 47 -4.40 13.29 1.49
C SER A 47 -4.83 14.52 2.30
N ASN A 48 -4.81 14.45 3.64
CA ASN A 48 -5.20 15.54 4.54
C ASN A 48 -4.02 16.44 4.96
N LEU A 49 -2.81 16.16 4.48
CA LEU A 49 -1.61 16.96 4.76
C LEU A 49 -1.49 18.15 3.79
N SER A 50 -0.72 19.17 4.18
CA SER A 50 -0.34 20.22 3.23
C SER A 50 0.63 19.70 2.17
N GLU A 51 0.74 20.38 1.02
CA GLU A 51 1.66 19.97 -0.06
C GLU A 51 3.13 19.88 0.40
N ASP A 52 3.58 20.82 1.23
CA ASP A 52 4.93 20.79 1.81
C ASP A 52 5.15 19.54 2.68
N GLN A 53 4.12 19.13 3.43
CA GLN A 53 4.17 17.91 4.25
C GLN A 53 4.09 16.65 3.39
N LYS A 54 3.24 16.63 2.36
CA LYS A 54 3.13 15.52 1.39
C LYS A 54 4.48 15.25 0.72
N SER A 55 5.24 16.29 0.38
CA SER A 55 6.59 16.16 -0.20
C SER A 55 7.54 15.36 0.70
N ILE A 56 7.49 15.60 2.01
CA ILE A 56 8.31 14.86 3.00
C ILE A 56 7.87 13.40 3.06
N VAL A 57 6.56 13.14 3.11
CA VAL A 57 6.02 11.76 3.16
C VAL A 57 6.34 11.00 1.88
N ARG A 58 6.26 11.64 0.70
CA ARG A 58 6.58 11.02 -0.60
C ARG A 58 8.00 10.47 -0.64
N THR A 59 8.95 11.22 -0.08
CA THR A 59 10.36 10.77 0.03
C THR A 59 10.51 9.52 0.89
N GLU A 60 9.62 9.32 1.88
CA GLU A 60 9.57 8.11 2.70
C GLU A 60 8.90 6.95 1.95
N VAL A 61 7.80 7.21 1.22
CA VAL A 61 7.11 6.20 0.38
C VAL A 61 8.06 5.53 -0.60
N GLU A 62 8.94 6.32 -1.25
CA GLU A 62 9.95 5.82 -2.19
C GLU A 62 10.91 4.78 -1.60
N GLN A 63 11.05 4.72 -0.27
CA GLN A 63 11.89 3.72 0.40
C GLN A 63 11.21 2.35 0.45
N TYR A 64 9.88 2.31 0.33
CA TYR A 64 9.07 1.10 0.35
C TYR A 64 8.74 0.58 -1.05
N LEU A 65 8.86 1.42 -2.08
CA LEU A 65 8.66 1.02 -3.46
C LEU A 65 9.89 0.22 -3.97
N PRO A 66 9.68 -0.87 -4.71
CA PRO A 66 10.77 -1.64 -5.28
C PRO A 66 11.59 -0.76 -6.25
N ARG A 67 12.86 -0.53 -5.93
CA ARG A 67 13.81 0.27 -6.76
C ARG A 67 14.18 -0.36 -8.11
N LYS A 68 13.65 -1.54 -8.45
CA LYS A 68 14.12 -2.30 -9.62
C LYS A 68 13.14 -2.20 -10.78
N VAL A 69 13.55 -1.47 -11.81
CA VAL A 69 13.11 -1.71 -13.18
C VAL A 69 13.90 -2.91 -13.68
N SER A 70 13.35 -4.12 -13.56
CA SER A 70 13.95 -5.32 -14.17
C SER A 70 13.71 -5.28 -15.67
N LYS A 71 14.74 -5.61 -16.48
CA LYS A 71 14.57 -5.81 -17.93
C LYS A 71 13.89 -7.13 -18.26
N ASP A 72 13.85 -8.02 -17.28
CA ASP A 72 13.17 -9.30 -17.37
C ASP A 72 11.76 -9.12 -16.77
N HIS A 73 10.76 -9.80 -17.33
CA HIS A 73 9.36 -9.81 -16.89
C HIS A 73 9.20 -10.33 -15.45
N GLU A 74 9.67 -9.57 -14.47
CA GLU A 74 9.67 -9.94 -13.07
C GLU A 74 8.36 -9.46 -12.44
N TYR A 75 7.56 -10.42 -11.98
CA TYR A 75 6.35 -10.12 -11.23
C TYR A 75 6.72 -9.73 -9.81
N VAL A 76 6.37 -8.50 -9.42
CA VAL A 76 6.54 -7.99 -8.06
C VAL A 76 5.21 -8.01 -7.31
N PHE A 77 5.28 -8.02 -5.99
CA PHE A 77 4.09 -7.94 -5.16
C PHE A 77 3.69 -6.46 -5.05
N CYS A 78 2.51 -6.13 -5.57
CA CYS A 78 1.99 -4.78 -5.70
C CYS A 78 0.78 -4.57 -4.79
N HIS A 79 0.55 -3.32 -4.39
CA HIS A 79 -0.67 -2.92 -3.69
C HIS A 79 -1.89 -2.85 -4.63
N ASN A 80 -1.67 -2.47 -5.89
CA ASN A 80 -2.67 -2.28 -6.95
C ASN A 80 -3.74 -1.19 -6.72
N ASP A 81 -3.74 -0.53 -5.56
CA ASP A 81 -4.62 0.61 -5.26
C ASP A 81 -3.96 1.59 -4.27
N LEU A 82 -2.70 1.96 -4.55
CA LEU A 82 -1.94 2.81 -3.64
C LEU A 82 -2.26 4.29 -3.89
N GLY A 83 -3.17 4.84 -3.10
CA GLY A 83 -3.46 6.28 -3.05
C GLY A 83 -3.02 6.98 -1.77
N GLN A 84 -2.98 8.32 -1.80
CA GLN A 84 -2.62 9.14 -0.64
C GLN A 84 -3.56 8.91 0.57
N HIS A 85 -4.80 8.48 0.33
CA HIS A 85 -5.75 8.15 1.40
C HIS A 85 -5.43 6.81 2.09
N ASN A 86 -4.66 5.93 1.46
CA ASN A 86 -4.23 4.63 1.98
C ASN A 86 -2.88 4.71 2.75
N ILE A 87 -2.33 5.92 2.91
CA ILE A 87 -1.08 6.16 3.64
C ILE A 87 -1.42 6.91 4.93
N ILE A 88 -1.27 6.23 6.07
CA ILE A 88 -1.50 6.82 7.40
C ILE A 88 -0.19 7.37 7.95
N VAL A 89 -0.23 8.64 8.35
CA VAL A 89 0.94 9.43 8.73
C VAL A 89 0.75 10.00 10.13
N ASP A 90 1.82 10.03 10.93
CA ASP A 90 1.86 10.81 12.16
C ASP A 90 1.93 12.31 11.82
N PRO A 91 0.92 13.13 12.16
CA PRO A 91 0.87 14.53 11.76
C PRO A 91 1.96 15.41 12.40
N GLN A 92 2.61 14.95 13.48
CA GLN A 92 3.66 15.69 14.18
C GLN A 92 5.04 15.40 13.59
N THR A 93 5.31 14.14 13.27
CA THR A 93 6.62 13.68 12.80
C THR A 93 6.70 13.48 11.29
N LEU A 94 5.55 13.43 10.61
CA LEU A 94 5.37 13.08 9.20
C LEU A 94 5.90 11.69 8.84
N LYS A 95 6.04 10.80 9.82
CA LYS A 95 6.43 9.40 9.62
C LYS A 95 5.23 8.56 9.21
N ILE A 96 5.45 7.66 8.26
CA ILE A 96 4.44 6.69 7.83
C ILE A 96 4.23 5.70 8.97
N ARG A 97 2.97 5.60 9.42
CA ARG A 97 2.53 4.71 10.48
C ARG A 97 2.01 3.39 9.90
N ALA A 98 1.31 3.45 8.77
CA ALA A 98 0.88 2.27 8.03
C ALA A 98 0.49 2.62 6.59
N ILE A 99 0.63 1.64 5.69
CA ILE A 99 -0.09 1.55 4.43
C ILE A 99 -1.24 0.56 4.65
N ILE A 100 -2.47 0.98 4.35
CA ILE A 100 -3.71 0.22 4.58
C ILE A 100 -4.35 -0.19 3.26
N ASP A 101 -5.46 -0.94 3.31
CA ASP A 101 -6.29 -1.26 2.15
C ASP A 101 -5.59 -2.15 1.10
N TRP A 102 -5.00 -3.25 1.55
CA TRP A 102 -4.27 -4.18 0.70
C TRP A 102 -5.16 -5.24 0.03
N GLU A 103 -6.47 -5.02 -0.08
CA GLU A 103 -7.40 -6.04 -0.57
C GLU A 103 -7.21 -6.36 -2.06
N TYR A 104 -6.66 -5.43 -2.84
CA TYR A 104 -6.34 -5.64 -4.25
C TYR A 104 -4.91 -6.12 -4.49
N ALA A 105 -4.15 -6.40 -3.42
CA ALA A 105 -2.74 -6.72 -3.52
C ALA A 105 -2.50 -8.05 -4.22
N GLY A 106 -1.51 -8.07 -5.11
CA GLY A 106 -1.26 -9.23 -5.94
C GLY A 106 0.08 -9.20 -6.65
N ARG A 107 0.35 -10.25 -7.42
CA ARG A 107 1.49 -10.26 -8.34
C ARG A 107 1.12 -9.45 -9.58
N GLY A 108 1.77 -8.30 -9.74
CA GLY A 108 1.71 -7.48 -10.94
C GLY A 108 3.06 -7.48 -11.65
N PRO A 109 3.11 -7.13 -12.94
CA PRO A 109 4.39 -6.96 -13.62
C PRO A 109 5.10 -5.72 -13.03
N SER A 110 6.43 -5.80 -12.86
CA SER A 110 7.23 -4.67 -12.35
C SER A 110 7.42 -3.53 -13.37
N ILE A 111 6.97 -3.76 -14.60
CA ILE A 111 6.96 -2.85 -15.73
C ILE A 111 5.68 -3.09 -16.51
N VAL A 112 5.35 -2.19 -17.41
CA VAL A 112 4.24 -2.36 -18.33
C VAL A 112 4.64 -3.36 -19.41
N LEU A 113 3.81 -4.39 -19.60
CA LEU A 113 4.04 -5.44 -20.59
C LEU A 113 3.72 -4.91 -22.00
N ASP A 114 4.26 -5.56 -23.03
CA ASP A 114 3.96 -5.21 -24.43
C ASP A 114 2.44 -5.19 -24.68
N GLY A 115 1.89 -3.99 -24.94
CA GLY A 115 0.47 -3.76 -25.19
C GLY A 115 -0.34 -3.27 -23.98
N GLU A 116 0.26 -3.19 -22.79
CA GLU A 116 -0.32 -2.53 -21.62
C GLU A 116 0.03 -1.02 -21.62
N HIS A 117 -0.75 -0.22 -20.91
CA HIS A 117 -0.53 1.23 -20.79
C HIS A 117 0.47 1.51 -19.68
N ASP A 118 1.55 2.25 -19.96
CA ASP A 118 2.50 2.70 -18.94
C ASP A 118 1.97 3.91 -18.19
N ASP A 119 1.23 3.60 -17.11
CA ASP A 119 0.67 4.55 -16.17
C ASP A 119 1.61 4.85 -15.00
N SER A 120 2.88 4.38 -15.00
CA SER A 120 3.79 4.63 -13.88
C SER A 120 3.99 6.12 -13.61
N ALA A 121 4.06 6.93 -14.66
CA ALA A 121 4.11 8.39 -14.57
C ALA A 121 2.80 8.98 -14.03
N GLU A 122 1.65 8.42 -14.38
CA GLU A 122 0.33 8.84 -13.92
C GLU A 122 0.07 8.43 -12.47
N LEU A 123 0.63 7.30 -12.03
CA LEU A 123 0.60 6.81 -10.66
C LEU A 123 1.51 7.66 -9.76
N LEU A 124 2.70 8.02 -10.25
CA LEU A 124 3.49 9.09 -9.64
C LEU A 124 2.68 10.39 -9.61
N GLN A 125 2.01 10.74 -10.71
CA GLN A 125 1.18 11.94 -10.77
C GLN A 125 0.01 11.87 -9.79
N PHE A 126 -0.57 10.71 -9.51
CA PHE A 126 -1.63 10.53 -8.53
C PHE A 126 -1.12 10.65 -7.08
N LEU A 127 0.11 10.19 -6.82
CA LEU A 127 0.83 10.46 -5.57
C LEU A 127 1.30 11.94 -5.48
N GLU A 128 1.34 12.64 -6.60
CA GLU A 128 1.74 14.06 -6.73
C GLU A 128 0.56 15.03 -6.87
N ALA A 129 -0.63 14.54 -7.23
CA ALA A 129 -1.81 15.36 -7.51
C ALA A 129 -2.70 15.42 -6.27
N VAL A 130 -2.81 16.66 -5.77
CA VAL A 130 -3.73 17.26 -4.78
C VAL A 130 -4.78 16.33 -4.16
#